data_AF-A0A840HMV0-F1
#
_entry.id   AF-A0A840HMV0-F1
#
_cell.length_a   1.000
_cell.length_b   1.000
_cell.length_c   1.000
_cell.angle_alpha   90.00
_cell.angle_beta   90.00
_cell.angle_gamma   90.00
#
_symmetry.space_group_name_H-M   'P 1'
#
loop_
_entity.id
_entity.type
_entity.pdbx_description
1 polymer ?
#
loop_
_entity_poly.entity_id
_entity_poly.type
_entity_poly.pdbx_seq_one_letter_code
_entity_poly.pdbx_strand_id
1 'polypeptide(L)'
;MTGRSAYAKYGRDLGIDLEANPELAYHRDHCLEIAAAEWNASGYHGKSCNQLADADDIVGVTYAINGGQTGIEDRRFWLRKTKGVWSDRPAPDAVREQLVSRASANLELIADTSTAFAVQQADGLTMDAVAPAGFGARAASIALDEWRRFGEQTYDIRGHAINVGHKEGETPYWHYVGEYWKYGVNNDTLTGRDHSVPWSAAFISWVMRRAGAGSRFHYSPQHSIYIFRAIKDLLQGKPDAGFYCYQLRECKPQVGDLVCWARRDGIDYQHQNGGDYPGHCDVVIDVGADQIEIVGGNVGDSVTKRPLRLNDAGFLEATNQGGENLFGIMRCRL
;
A
#
# COMPACT_ATOMS: atom_id res chain seq x y z
N MET A 1 -12.99 -17.89 -25.14
CA MET A 1 -13.82 -18.98 -25.69
C MET A 1 -13.06 -20.30 -25.56
N THR A 2 -13.69 -21.34 -25.03
CA THR A 2 -13.07 -22.67 -24.85
C THR A 2 -14.04 -23.77 -25.25
N GLY A 3 -13.53 -24.83 -25.88
CA GLY A 3 -14.32 -26.01 -26.25
C GLY A 3 -14.91 -25.95 -27.66
N ARG A 4 -14.93 -27.10 -28.35
CA ARG A 4 -15.32 -27.22 -29.77
C ARG A 4 -16.74 -26.71 -30.06
N SER A 5 -17.67 -26.92 -29.14
CA SER A 5 -19.06 -26.46 -29.27
C SER A 5 -19.17 -24.93 -29.32
N ALA A 6 -18.33 -24.20 -28.58
CA ALA A 6 -18.31 -22.74 -28.61
C ALA A 6 -17.77 -22.22 -29.95
N TYR A 7 -16.71 -22.83 -30.47
CA TYR A 7 -16.16 -22.51 -31.79
C TYR A 7 -17.19 -22.76 -32.91
N ALA A 8 -17.90 -23.88 -32.86
CA ALA A 8 -18.98 -24.18 -33.82
C ALA A 8 -20.16 -23.20 -33.71
N LYS A 9 -20.57 -22.83 -32.49
CA LYS A 9 -21.64 -21.87 -32.25
C LYS A 9 -21.29 -20.51 -32.84
N TYR A 10 -20.21 -19.89 -32.37
CA TYR A 10 -19.82 -18.54 -32.80
C TYR A 10 -19.35 -18.51 -34.25
N GLY A 11 -18.80 -19.61 -34.76
CA GLY A 11 -18.42 -19.71 -36.16
C GLY A 11 -19.62 -19.64 -37.10
N ARG A 12 -20.71 -20.35 -36.76
CA ARG A 12 -21.97 -20.26 -37.49
C ARG A 12 -22.64 -18.90 -37.33
N ASP A 13 -22.73 -18.39 -36.10
CA ASP A 13 -23.45 -17.15 -35.80
C ASP A 13 -22.81 -15.93 -36.48
N LEU A 14 -21.48 -15.94 -36.66
CA LEU A 14 -20.71 -14.83 -37.23
C LEU A 14 -20.25 -15.08 -38.67
N GLY A 15 -20.51 -16.27 -39.24
CA GLY A 15 -20.04 -16.62 -40.58
C GLY A 15 -18.51 -16.80 -40.68
N ILE A 16 -17.85 -17.22 -39.60
CA ILE A 16 -16.41 -17.42 -39.51
C ILE A 16 -16.13 -18.92 -39.39
N ASP A 17 -15.25 -19.47 -40.22
CA ASP A 17 -14.92 -20.91 -40.18
C ASP A 17 -13.96 -21.27 -39.03
N LEU A 18 -14.45 -21.13 -37.80
CA LEU A 18 -13.73 -21.39 -36.56
C LEU A 18 -13.52 -22.88 -36.27
N GLU A 19 -14.28 -23.77 -36.92
CA GLU A 19 -14.12 -25.22 -36.72
C GLU A 19 -12.92 -25.78 -37.48
N ALA A 20 -12.68 -25.29 -38.70
CA ALA A 20 -11.48 -25.64 -39.46
C ALA A 20 -10.28 -24.75 -39.08
N ASN A 21 -10.52 -23.49 -38.70
CA ASN A 21 -9.49 -22.47 -38.46
C ASN A 21 -9.66 -21.82 -37.07
N PRO A 22 -9.40 -22.54 -35.96
CA PRO A 22 -9.61 -22.04 -34.60
C PRO A 22 -8.75 -20.82 -34.24
N GLU A 23 -7.62 -20.61 -34.91
CA GLU A 23 -6.75 -19.44 -34.74
C GLU A 23 -7.42 -18.12 -35.11
N LEU A 24 -8.45 -18.15 -35.96
CA LEU A 24 -9.23 -16.95 -36.27
C LEU A 24 -9.88 -16.34 -35.03
N ALA A 25 -10.12 -17.12 -33.96
CA ALA A 25 -10.71 -16.62 -32.72
C ALA A 25 -9.87 -15.53 -32.02
N TYR A 26 -8.55 -15.54 -32.21
CA TYR A 26 -7.63 -14.53 -31.67
C TYR A 26 -6.96 -13.70 -32.77
N HIS A 27 -7.39 -13.84 -34.03
CA HIS A 27 -6.98 -12.96 -35.10
C HIS A 27 -7.63 -11.57 -34.92
N ARG A 28 -6.87 -10.51 -35.17
CA ARG A 28 -7.29 -9.12 -34.94
C ARG A 28 -8.60 -8.74 -35.65
N ASP A 29 -8.88 -9.39 -36.78
CA ASP A 29 -10.04 -9.09 -37.62
C ASP A 29 -11.35 -9.67 -37.05
N HIS A 30 -11.27 -10.64 -36.13
CA HIS A 30 -12.44 -11.37 -35.62
C HIS A 30 -12.54 -11.36 -34.09
N CYS A 31 -11.43 -11.19 -33.36
CA CYS A 31 -11.38 -11.40 -31.92
C CYS A 31 -12.35 -10.49 -31.14
N LEU A 32 -12.53 -9.24 -31.59
CA LEU A 32 -13.43 -8.29 -30.93
C LEU A 32 -14.91 -8.64 -31.16
N GLU A 33 -15.28 -9.01 -32.39
CA GLU A 33 -16.65 -9.40 -32.74
C GLU A 33 -17.06 -10.68 -31.98
N ILE A 34 -16.17 -11.67 -31.91
CA ILE A 34 -16.38 -12.90 -31.14
C ILE A 34 -16.54 -12.58 -29.65
N ALA A 35 -15.70 -11.71 -29.08
CA ALA A 35 -15.82 -11.30 -27.68
C ALA A 35 -17.14 -10.56 -27.40
N ALA A 36 -17.59 -9.70 -28.31
CA ALA A 36 -18.86 -8.99 -28.22
C ALA A 36 -20.05 -9.96 -28.31
N ALA A 37 -19.99 -10.97 -29.18
CA ALA A 37 -21.01 -11.99 -29.32
C ALA A 37 -21.15 -12.85 -28.05
N GLU A 38 -20.02 -13.27 -27.45
CA GLU A 38 -20.02 -13.94 -26.15
C GLU A 38 -20.65 -13.05 -25.07
N TRP A 39 -20.18 -11.80 -24.95
CA TRP A 39 -20.73 -10.85 -23.99
C TRP A 39 -22.24 -10.67 -24.11
N ASN A 40 -22.76 -10.53 -25.34
CA ASN A 40 -24.18 -10.38 -25.61
C ASN A 40 -25.00 -11.64 -25.28
N ALA A 41 -24.41 -12.83 -25.47
CA ALA A 41 -25.06 -14.10 -25.19
C ALA A 41 -25.01 -14.51 -23.71
N SER A 42 -24.13 -13.91 -22.91
CA SER A 42 -23.93 -14.22 -21.50
C SER A 42 -24.93 -13.50 -20.59
N GLY A 43 -25.32 -14.17 -19.50
CA GLY A 43 -26.21 -13.61 -18.49
C GLY A 43 -26.19 -14.40 -17.18
N TYR A 44 -26.66 -13.76 -16.10
CA TYR A 44 -26.74 -14.35 -14.78
C TYR A 44 -28.02 -13.89 -14.07
N HIS A 45 -28.76 -14.84 -13.48
CA HIS A 45 -30.07 -14.61 -12.83
C HIS A 45 -31.06 -13.80 -13.68
N GLY A 46 -31.19 -14.16 -14.96
CA GLY A 46 -32.13 -13.51 -15.87
C GLY A 46 -31.73 -12.09 -16.31
N LYS A 47 -30.52 -11.62 -15.95
CA LYS A 47 -29.95 -10.36 -16.42
C LYS A 47 -28.87 -10.62 -17.47
N SER A 48 -28.83 -9.81 -18.52
CA SER A 48 -27.74 -9.83 -19.50
C SER A 48 -26.46 -9.22 -18.92
N CYS A 49 -25.30 -9.51 -19.52
CA CYS A 49 -24.05 -8.84 -19.14
C CYS A 49 -24.13 -7.30 -19.21
N ASN A 50 -24.87 -6.74 -20.18
CA ASN A 50 -25.10 -5.28 -20.23
C ASN A 50 -25.86 -4.78 -18.99
N GLN A 51 -26.96 -5.43 -18.61
CA GLN A 51 -27.73 -5.03 -17.43
C GLN A 51 -26.93 -5.17 -16.14
N LEU A 52 -26.06 -6.18 -16.05
CA LEU A 52 -25.16 -6.38 -14.91
C LEU A 52 -24.07 -5.30 -14.88
N ALA A 53 -23.50 -4.95 -16.04
CA ALA A 53 -22.51 -3.89 -16.16
C ALA A 53 -23.10 -2.49 -15.86
N ASP A 54 -24.31 -2.19 -16.34
CA ASP A 54 -25.02 -0.93 -16.06
C ASP A 54 -25.32 -0.77 -14.56
N ALA A 55 -25.53 -1.88 -13.85
CA ALA A 55 -25.71 -1.93 -12.40
C ALA A 55 -24.39 -1.94 -11.61
N ASP A 56 -23.24 -1.84 -12.28
CA ASP A 56 -21.90 -1.98 -11.73
C ASP A 56 -21.65 -3.31 -10.98
N ASP A 57 -22.33 -4.38 -11.40
CA ASP A 57 -22.29 -5.70 -10.78
C ASP A 57 -21.23 -6.59 -11.43
N ILE A 58 -19.96 -6.34 -11.09
CA ILE A 58 -18.82 -7.14 -11.58
C ILE A 58 -18.88 -8.61 -11.12
N VAL A 59 -19.54 -8.92 -10.01
CA VAL A 59 -19.74 -10.31 -9.55
C VAL A 59 -20.68 -11.02 -10.51
N GLY A 60 -21.84 -10.40 -10.79
CA GLY A 60 -22.80 -10.91 -11.75
C GLY A 60 -22.21 -11.07 -13.14
N VAL A 61 -21.47 -10.06 -13.65
CA VAL A 61 -20.77 -10.17 -14.94
C VAL A 61 -19.78 -11.34 -14.94
N THR A 62 -19.07 -11.57 -13.83
CA THR A 62 -18.10 -12.67 -13.74
C THR A 62 -18.80 -14.02 -13.76
N TYR A 63 -19.93 -14.18 -13.04
CA TYR A 63 -20.75 -15.37 -13.14
C TYR A 63 -21.34 -15.57 -14.54
N ALA A 64 -21.80 -14.51 -15.19
CA ALA A 64 -22.38 -14.57 -16.53
C ALA A 64 -21.38 -15.09 -17.57
N ILE A 65 -20.09 -14.74 -17.43
CA ILE A 65 -19.02 -15.12 -18.37
C ILE A 65 -18.36 -16.45 -18.00
N ASN A 66 -18.08 -16.70 -16.72
CA ASN A 66 -17.28 -17.84 -16.28
C ASN A 66 -18.10 -18.96 -15.58
N GLY A 67 -19.38 -18.75 -15.30
CA GLY A 67 -20.20 -19.67 -14.49
C GLY A 67 -19.78 -19.75 -13.02
N GLY A 68 -18.84 -18.91 -12.58
CA GLY A 68 -18.25 -18.91 -11.25
C GLY A 68 -17.36 -17.67 -11.06
N GLN A 69 -16.80 -17.50 -9.85
CA GLN A 69 -15.98 -16.32 -9.52
C GLN A 69 -14.47 -16.52 -9.77
N THR A 70 -14.05 -17.57 -10.46
CA THR A 70 -12.63 -17.78 -10.78
C THR A 70 -12.08 -16.58 -11.57
N GLY A 71 -11.02 -15.96 -11.05
CA GLY A 71 -10.40 -14.75 -11.62
C GLY A 71 -11.16 -13.45 -11.34
N ILE A 72 -12.15 -13.43 -10.43
CA ILE A 72 -12.92 -12.21 -10.07
C ILE A 72 -12.00 -11.05 -9.64
N GLU A 73 -10.90 -11.33 -8.96
CA GLU A 73 -9.97 -10.30 -8.48
C GLU A 73 -9.23 -9.61 -9.63
N ASP A 74 -8.74 -10.36 -10.62
CA ASP A 74 -8.15 -9.79 -11.85
C ASP A 74 -9.19 -8.95 -12.62
N ARG A 75 -10.45 -9.41 -12.66
CA ARG A 75 -11.55 -8.68 -13.32
C ARG A 75 -11.87 -7.36 -12.61
N ARG A 76 -11.88 -7.36 -11.27
CA ARG A 76 -12.04 -6.14 -10.46
C ARG A 76 -10.87 -5.18 -10.66
N PHE A 77 -9.64 -5.70 -10.73
CA PHE A 77 -8.44 -4.93 -11.01
C PHE A 77 -8.56 -4.19 -12.36
N TRP A 78 -8.86 -4.93 -13.44
CA TRP A 78 -8.99 -4.33 -14.77
C TRP A 78 -10.19 -3.39 -14.84
N LEU A 79 -11.32 -3.70 -14.21
CA LEU A 79 -12.46 -2.78 -14.14
C LEU A 79 -12.06 -1.45 -13.48
N ARG A 80 -11.34 -1.48 -12.36
CA ARG A 80 -10.86 -0.27 -11.66
C ARG A 80 -9.93 0.55 -12.56
N LYS A 81 -8.94 -0.10 -13.18
CA LYS A 81 -8.00 0.54 -14.11
C LYS A 81 -8.72 1.20 -15.28
N THR A 82 -9.62 0.48 -15.92
CA THR A 82 -10.34 0.96 -17.10
C THR A 82 -11.32 2.08 -16.77
N LYS A 83 -12.03 2.01 -15.63
CA LYS A 83 -12.81 3.14 -15.12
C LYS A 83 -11.93 4.37 -14.89
N GLY A 84 -10.74 4.21 -14.33
CA GLY A 84 -9.79 5.32 -14.17
C GLY A 84 -9.41 6.02 -15.48
N VAL A 85 -9.40 5.29 -16.61
CA VAL A 85 -9.14 5.86 -17.95
C VAL A 85 -10.39 6.50 -18.55
N TRP A 86 -11.57 5.90 -18.36
CA TRP A 86 -12.82 6.36 -18.99
C TRP A 86 -13.61 7.37 -18.16
N SER A 87 -13.29 7.53 -16.87
CA SER A 87 -13.88 8.54 -15.99
C SER A 87 -13.29 9.93 -16.17
N ASP A 88 -12.22 10.08 -16.96
CA ASP A 88 -11.82 11.35 -17.57
C ASP A 88 -12.77 11.69 -18.73
N ARG A 89 -14.05 11.93 -18.42
CA ARG A 89 -14.90 12.75 -19.28
C ARG A 89 -14.54 14.21 -19.01
N PRO A 90 -14.28 15.04 -20.04
CA PRO A 90 -14.36 16.48 -19.84
C PRO A 90 -15.78 16.82 -19.37
N ALA A 91 -15.89 17.69 -18.37
CA ALA A 91 -17.16 18.21 -17.92
C ALA A 91 -17.98 18.74 -19.11
N PRO A 92 -19.32 18.55 -19.15
CA PRO A 92 -20.14 19.20 -20.16
C PRO A 92 -19.94 20.72 -20.06
N ASP A 93 -19.83 21.37 -21.21
CA ASP A 93 -19.66 22.82 -21.38
C ASP A 93 -20.55 23.64 -20.42
N ALA A 94 -19.94 24.14 -19.34
CA ALA A 94 -20.47 25.23 -18.54
C ALA A 94 -19.31 25.95 -17.86
N VAL A 95 -19.26 27.27 -18.10
CA VAL A 95 -18.35 28.26 -17.51
C VAL A 95 -16.95 28.36 -18.14
N ARG A 96 -16.93 28.68 -19.44
CA ARG A 96 -15.82 29.43 -20.08
C ARG A 96 -15.93 30.95 -19.84
N GLU A 97 -16.59 31.37 -18.76
CA GLU A 97 -16.89 32.78 -18.52
C GLU A 97 -16.76 33.11 -17.02
N GLN A 98 -15.53 33.03 -16.47
CA GLN A 98 -15.19 33.78 -15.23
C GLN A 98 -13.70 33.87 -14.85
N LEU A 99 -12.76 33.61 -15.77
CA LEU A 99 -11.32 33.68 -15.50
C LEU A 99 -10.57 34.86 -16.15
N VAL A 100 -11.27 35.87 -16.67
CA VAL A 100 -10.64 37.06 -17.30
C VAL A 100 -10.64 38.30 -16.39
N SER A 101 -11.05 38.22 -15.12
CA SER A 101 -11.25 39.45 -14.30
C SER A 101 -10.34 39.63 -13.08
N ARG A 102 -9.39 38.74 -12.76
CA ARG A 102 -8.60 38.88 -11.51
C ARG A 102 -7.09 38.75 -11.65
N ALA A 103 -6.56 38.71 -12.88
CA ALA A 103 -5.11 38.66 -13.12
C ALA A 103 -4.47 40.03 -13.42
N SER A 104 -5.24 41.13 -13.37
CA SER A 104 -4.74 42.47 -13.67
C SER A 104 -5.16 43.48 -12.59
N ALA A 105 -4.63 43.32 -11.38
CA ALA A 105 -4.51 44.41 -10.41
C ALA A 105 -3.46 44.01 -9.37
N ASN A 106 -2.50 44.91 -9.13
CA ASN A 106 -1.43 44.84 -8.13
C ASN A 106 -0.08 44.25 -8.58
N LEU A 107 0.34 44.61 -9.80
CA LEU A 107 1.76 44.75 -10.09
C LEU A 107 2.08 46.24 -10.23
N GLU A 108 2.30 46.91 -9.10
CA GLU A 108 3.07 48.16 -8.91
C GLU A 108 2.91 48.61 -7.44
N LEU A 109 3.96 49.24 -6.89
CA LEU A 109 4.23 49.59 -5.46
C LEU A 109 4.69 48.38 -4.60
N ILE A 110 5.89 48.31 -4.01
CA ILE A 110 6.88 49.30 -3.57
C ILE A 110 8.27 48.67 -3.69
N ALA A 111 9.16 49.36 -4.41
CA ALA A 111 10.59 49.25 -4.20
C ALA A 111 11.00 50.09 -2.99
N ASP A 112 12.09 49.67 -2.36
CA ASP A 112 12.98 50.47 -1.51
C ASP A 112 12.70 50.47 0.00
N THR A 113 13.46 49.66 0.74
CA THR A 113 14.41 50.19 1.74
C THR A 113 15.40 49.12 2.18
N SER A 114 16.68 49.42 1.98
CA SER A 114 17.85 48.73 2.53
C SER A 114 18.09 49.09 4.00
N THR A 115 18.51 48.12 4.82
CA THR A 115 19.56 48.34 5.83
C THR A 115 20.23 47.02 6.18
N ALA A 116 21.57 47.05 6.15
CA ALA A 116 22.48 45.95 6.38
C ALA A 116 22.77 45.70 7.87
N PHE A 117 23.08 44.45 8.24
CA PHE A 117 24.02 44.13 9.31
C PHE A 117 24.87 42.91 8.91
N ALA A 118 26.18 43.02 9.16
CA ALA A 118 27.23 42.16 8.66
C ALA A 118 27.80 41.23 9.74
N VAL A 119 28.07 39.98 9.32
CA VAL A 119 29.21 39.10 9.63
C VAL A 119 29.37 38.51 11.05
N GLN A 120 29.35 37.17 11.13
CA GLN A 120 30.55 36.41 11.54
C GLN A 120 30.52 34.93 11.10
N GLN A 121 31.50 34.56 10.28
CA GLN A 121 31.92 33.18 10.01
C GLN A 121 32.75 32.66 11.19
N ALA A 122 32.59 31.38 11.50
CA ALA A 122 33.61 30.59 12.19
C ALA A 122 33.77 29.25 11.45
N ASP A 123 35.02 28.93 11.16
CA ASP A 123 35.49 27.81 10.35
C ASP A 123 35.25 26.43 10.99
N GLY A 124 35.01 25.45 10.11
CA GLY A 124 35.67 24.15 10.14
C GLY A 124 35.25 23.13 11.21
N LEU A 125 34.48 22.13 10.78
CA LEU A 125 34.85 20.71 10.89
C LEU A 125 34.01 19.89 9.90
N THR A 126 34.70 19.32 8.92
CA THR A 126 34.18 18.40 7.90
C THR A 126 33.79 17.06 8.53
N MET A 127 32.51 16.71 8.44
CA MET A 127 32.05 15.32 8.32
C MET A 127 30.87 15.35 7.34
N ASP A 128 31.03 14.68 6.20
CA ASP A 128 29.96 14.42 5.25
C ASP A 128 28.85 13.63 5.94
N ALA A 129 27.78 14.31 6.34
CA ALA A 129 26.52 13.71 6.71
C ALA A 129 25.44 14.37 5.86
N VAL A 130 25.17 13.78 4.69
CA VAL A 130 23.97 14.07 3.91
C VAL A 130 22.77 13.76 4.81
N ALA A 131 22.10 14.81 5.32
CA ALA A 131 20.87 14.67 6.08
C ALA A 131 19.82 13.92 5.23
N PRO A 132 18.95 13.07 5.81
CA PRO A 132 18.07 12.21 5.02
C PRO A 132 17.03 13.04 4.26
N ALA A 133 17.10 13.01 2.94
CA ALA A 133 16.09 13.59 2.06
C ALA A 133 14.77 12.81 2.18
N GLY A 134 13.67 13.49 2.50
CA GLY A 134 12.30 12.92 2.54
C GLY A 134 11.87 12.31 3.88
N PHE A 135 10.54 12.22 4.10
CA PHE A 135 9.97 11.61 5.30
C PHE A 135 10.40 10.14 5.47
N GLY A 136 10.39 9.37 4.38
CA GLY A 136 10.69 7.94 4.42
C GLY A 136 12.08 7.62 4.97
N ALA A 137 13.09 8.39 4.55
CA ALA A 137 14.46 8.22 5.04
C ALA A 137 14.59 8.57 6.53
N ARG A 138 13.85 9.57 7.03
CA ARG A 138 13.79 9.87 8.46
C ARG A 138 13.14 8.72 9.25
N ALA A 139 12.00 8.21 8.78
CA ALA A 139 11.32 7.09 9.42
C ALA A 139 12.22 5.84 9.51
N ALA A 140 12.93 5.53 8.41
CA ALA A 140 13.89 4.44 8.38
C ALA A 140 15.06 4.65 9.34
N SER A 141 15.66 5.86 9.37
CA SER A 141 16.74 6.20 10.31
C SER A 141 16.29 6.04 11.76
N ILE A 142 15.10 6.52 12.11
CA ILE A 142 14.55 6.40 13.47
C ILE A 142 14.35 4.94 13.86
N ALA A 143 13.81 4.11 12.96
CA ALA A 143 13.65 2.68 13.21
C ALA A 143 15.01 1.97 13.38
N LEU A 144 15.99 2.30 12.54
CA LEU A 144 17.36 1.80 12.63
C LEU A 144 18.06 2.19 13.95
N ASP A 145 17.83 3.41 14.43
CA ASP A 145 18.41 3.87 15.69
C ASP A 145 17.85 3.11 16.89
N GLU A 146 16.54 2.79 16.89
CA GLU A 146 15.96 1.93 17.93
C GLU A 146 16.42 0.47 17.80
N TRP A 147 16.58 -0.04 16.58
CA TRP A 147 17.17 -1.37 16.35
C TRP A 147 18.59 -1.47 16.93
N ARG A 148 19.44 -0.46 16.67
CA ARG A 148 20.77 -0.37 17.29
C ARG A 148 20.69 -0.25 18.80
N ARG A 149 19.77 0.57 19.31
CA ARG A 149 19.57 0.75 20.76
C ARG A 149 19.25 -0.58 21.43
N PHE A 150 18.40 -1.41 20.82
CA PHE A 150 18.04 -2.74 21.32
C PHE A 150 19.09 -3.83 21.04
N GLY A 151 20.33 -3.47 20.70
CA GLY A 151 21.42 -4.44 20.50
C GLY A 151 21.35 -5.20 19.17
N GLU A 152 20.75 -4.58 18.14
CA GLU A 152 20.80 -5.03 16.75
C GLU A 152 20.17 -6.41 16.50
N GLN A 153 19.08 -6.77 17.20
CA GLN A 153 18.40 -8.06 16.99
C GLN A 153 18.07 -8.28 15.50
N THR A 154 18.58 -9.37 14.93
CA THR A 154 18.49 -9.61 13.48
C THR A 154 18.13 -11.05 13.19
N TYR A 155 17.14 -11.23 12.31
CA TYR A 155 16.74 -12.55 11.81
C TYR A 155 17.21 -12.74 10.36
N ASP A 156 17.58 -13.97 10.00
CA ASP A 156 17.83 -14.35 8.60
C ASP A 156 16.52 -14.50 7.81
N ILE A 157 16.63 -14.71 6.50
CA ILE A 157 15.49 -14.91 5.59
C ILE A 157 14.64 -16.16 5.92
N ARG A 158 15.18 -17.09 6.73
CA ARG A 158 14.46 -18.27 7.22
C ARG A 158 13.78 -18.02 8.56
N GLY A 159 13.90 -16.82 9.11
CA GLY A 159 13.33 -16.43 10.40
C GLY A 159 14.15 -16.85 11.61
N HIS A 160 15.40 -17.30 11.43
CA HIS A 160 16.27 -17.64 12.55
C HIS A 160 16.98 -16.40 13.08
N ALA A 161 17.06 -16.27 14.41
CA ALA A 161 17.87 -15.23 15.03
C ALA A 161 19.37 -15.47 14.76
N ILE A 162 19.99 -14.56 14.02
CA ILE A 162 21.44 -14.54 13.77
C ILE A 162 22.17 -13.56 14.69
N ASN A 163 21.43 -12.61 15.27
CA ASN A 163 21.87 -11.81 16.40
C ASN A 163 20.70 -11.66 17.37
N VAL A 164 20.93 -11.90 18.67
CA VAL A 164 19.93 -11.75 19.73
C VAL A 164 20.22 -10.45 20.46
N GLY A 165 19.31 -9.49 20.30
CA GLY A 165 19.39 -8.22 21.02
C GLY A 165 18.72 -8.28 22.38
N HIS A 166 18.64 -7.11 23.02
CA HIS A 166 18.00 -6.94 24.31
C HIS A 166 16.49 -7.06 24.23
N LYS A 167 15.89 -7.57 25.31
CA LYS A 167 14.46 -7.82 25.44
C LYS A 167 13.76 -6.68 26.17
N GLU A 168 12.49 -6.50 25.84
CA GLU A 168 11.63 -5.46 26.41
C GLU A 168 11.59 -5.43 27.94
N GLY A 169 11.79 -6.57 28.62
CA GLY A 169 11.78 -6.65 30.09
C GLY A 169 13.11 -6.30 30.75
N GLU A 170 14.20 -6.21 29.99
CA GLU A 170 15.51 -5.84 30.51
C GLU A 170 15.54 -4.34 30.86
N THR A 171 16.36 -3.97 31.84
CA THR A 171 16.68 -2.56 32.10
C THR A 171 17.85 -2.15 31.20
N PRO A 172 17.80 -1.00 30.49
CA PRO A 172 16.78 0.05 30.55
C PRO A 172 15.62 -0.09 29.53
N TYR A 173 15.55 -1.17 28.77
CA TYR A 173 14.69 -1.30 27.58
C TYR A 173 13.18 -1.15 27.82
N TRP A 174 12.66 -1.62 28.95
CA TRP A 174 11.25 -1.43 29.30
C TRP A 174 10.87 0.06 29.35
N HIS A 175 11.81 0.96 29.72
CA HIS A 175 11.54 2.39 29.72
C HIS A 175 11.30 2.92 28.30
N TYR A 176 12.09 2.47 27.32
CA TYR A 176 11.90 2.88 25.92
C TYR A 176 10.56 2.37 25.36
N VAL A 177 10.15 1.17 25.75
CA VAL A 177 8.81 0.65 25.42
C VAL A 177 7.71 1.54 26.00
N GLY A 178 7.86 2.00 27.25
CA GLY A 178 6.96 3.00 27.85
C GLY A 178 6.92 4.32 27.07
N GLU A 179 8.04 4.77 26.51
CA GLU A 179 8.08 5.95 25.64
C GLU A 179 7.33 5.75 24.32
N TYR A 180 7.34 4.54 23.74
CA TYR A 180 6.54 4.24 22.55
C TYR A 180 5.04 4.33 22.84
N TRP A 181 4.58 3.80 23.97
CA TRP A 181 3.19 3.94 24.41
C TRP A 181 2.82 5.41 24.62
N LYS A 182 3.61 6.11 25.45
CA LYS A 182 3.33 7.49 25.85
C LYS A 182 3.35 8.44 24.68
N TYR A 183 4.40 8.41 23.87
CA TYR A 183 4.58 9.40 22.81
C TYR A 183 4.08 8.95 21.45
N GLY A 184 3.98 7.63 21.19
CA GLY A 184 3.46 7.09 19.94
C GLY A 184 1.93 7.13 19.85
N VAL A 185 1.25 6.75 20.94
CA VAL A 185 -0.22 6.60 20.95
C VAL A 185 -0.90 7.35 22.10
N ASN A 186 -0.19 8.25 22.79
CA ASN A 186 -0.70 9.05 23.91
C ASN A 186 -1.25 8.18 25.05
N ASN A 187 -0.58 7.08 25.36
CA ASN A 187 -0.95 6.19 26.46
C ASN A 187 0.17 6.18 27.50
N ASP A 188 -0.06 6.84 28.64
CA ASP A 188 0.87 6.90 29.77
C ASP A 188 0.59 5.85 30.86
N THR A 189 -0.43 5.01 30.69
CA THR A 189 -0.74 3.93 31.64
C THR A 189 0.08 2.67 31.38
N LEU A 190 0.49 2.45 30.11
CA LEU A 190 1.39 1.37 29.74
C LEU A 190 2.84 1.84 29.86
N THR A 191 3.57 1.24 30.79
CA THR A 191 4.92 1.68 31.21
C THR A 191 6.04 0.92 30.50
N GLY A 192 5.70 -0.12 29.75
CA GLY A 192 6.64 -1.05 29.13
C GLY A 192 6.97 -2.27 29.99
N ARG A 193 6.48 -2.31 31.24
CA ARG A 193 6.49 -3.52 32.09
C ARG A 193 5.27 -4.42 31.86
N ASP A 194 4.36 -3.98 31.00
CA ASP A 194 3.07 -4.60 30.70
C ASP A 194 3.21 -5.68 29.62
N HIS A 195 3.99 -6.74 29.90
CA HIS A 195 4.41 -7.77 28.93
C HIS A 195 3.29 -8.56 28.25
N SER A 196 2.06 -8.46 28.74
CA SER A 196 0.89 -9.07 28.11
C SER A 196 0.31 -8.22 26.96
N VAL A 197 0.80 -6.99 26.77
CA VAL A 197 0.30 -6.05 25.78
C VAL A 197 1.36 -5.83 24.68
N PRO A 198 1.13 -6.29 23.44
CA PRO A 198 2.10 -6.14 22.37
C PRO A 198 2.25 -4.67 21.96
N TRP A 199 3.49 -4.17 21.96
CA TRP A 199 3.80 -2.74 21.75
C TRP A 199 4.22 -2.39 20.31
N SER A 200 4.21 -3.36 19.38
CA SER A 200 4.65 -3.16 18.00
C SER A 200 3.93 -2.00 17.29
N ALA A 201 2.61 -1.85 17.49
CA ALA A 201 1.85 -0.77 16.87
C ALA A 201 2.13 0.60 17.48
N ALA A 202 2.41 0.64 18.79
CA ALA A 202 2.85 1.86 19.48
C ALA A 202 4.23 2.29 18.99
N PHE A 203 5.15 1.35 18.77
CA PHE A 203 6.45 1.61 18.16
C PHE A 203 6.32 2.21 16.76
N ILE A 204 5.53 1.60 15.86
CA ILE A 204 5.32 2.17 14.51
C ILE A 204 4.72 3.58 14.61
N SER A 205 3.71 3.77 15.46
CA SER A 205 3.11 5.10 15.69
C SER A 205 4.14 6.11 16.20
N TRP A 206 5.04 5.70 17.10
CA TRP A 206 6.14 6.52 17.60
C TRP A 206 7.12 6.90 16.49
N VAL A 207 7.56 5.93 15.67
CA VAL A 207 8.44 6.19 14.50
C VAL A 207 7.80 7.23 13.57
N MET A 208 6.52 7.07 13.24
CA MET A 208 5.80 7.98 12.34
C MET A 208 5.69 9.40 12.92
N ARG A 209 5.46 9.54 14.24
CA ARG A 209 5.45 10.86 14.90
C ARG A 209 6.81 11.50 14.86
N ARG A 210 7.87 10.76 15.22
CA ARG A 210 9.25 11.24 15.23
C ARG A 210 9.73 11.64 13.83
N ALA A 211 9.25 10.95 12.79
CA ALA A 211 9.56 11.27 11.40
C ALA A 211 8.81 12.50 10.86
N GLY A 212 7.78 12.96 11.57
CA GLY A 212 7.01 14.16 11.25
C GLY A 212 5.73 13.91 10.44
N ALA A 213 5.05 12.77 10.64
CA ALA A 213 3.85 12.44 9.85
C ALA A 213 2.65 13.35 10.15
N GLY A 214 2.68 14.09 11.27
CA GLY A 214 1.61 15.02 11.64
C GLY A 214 0.26 14.33 11.69
N SER A 215 -0.79 14.96 11.20
CA SER A 215 -2.14 14.40 11.11
C SER A 215 -2.35 13.43 9.94
N ARG A 216 -1.32 13.19 9.10
CA ARG A 216 -1.43 12.42 7.86
C ARG A 216 -1.23 10.91 8.07
N PHE A 217 -1.00 10.46 9.30
CA PHE A 217 -0.94 9.04 9.70
C PHE A 217 -1.99 8.71 10.76
N HIS A 218 -2.57 7.51 10.67
CA HIS A 218 -3.63 7.04 11.57
C HIS A 218 -3.07 6.37 12.83
N TYR A 219 -2.47 7.13 13.75
CA TYR A 219 -1.89 6.57 14.98
C TYR A 219 -2.88 5.70 15.75
N SER A 220 -2.43 4.51 16.16
CA SER A 220 -3.24 3.53 16.85
C SER A 220 -2.34 2.56 17.62
N PRO A 221 -2.76 2.08 18.81
CA PRO A 221 -2.12 0.95 19.48
C PRO A 221 -2.39 -0.39 18.79
N GLN A 222 -3.08 -0.41 17.65
CA GLN A 222 -3.43 -1.61 16.90
C GLN A 222 -3.11 -1.44 15.41
N HIS A 223 -2.31 -2.37 14.85
CA HIS A 223 -1.86 -2.35 13.44
C HIS A 223 -3.02 -2.34 12.44
N SER A 224 -3.99 -3.21 12.64
CA SER A 224 -5.14 -3.39 11.75
C SER A 224 -5.91 -2.10 11.51
N ILE A 225 -5.93 -1.16 12.46
CA ILE A 225 -6.64 0.12 12.33
C ILE A 225 -6.01 1.01 11.28
N TYR A 226 -4.68 1.24 11.31
CA TYR A 226 -4.08 2.09 10.28
C TYR A 226 -3.97 1.38 8.94
N ILE A 227 -3.80 0.07 8.90
CA ILE A 227 -3.87 -0.69 7.64
C ILE A 227 -5.25 -0.50 7.00
N PHE A 228 -6.32 -0.80 7.75
CA PHE A 228 -7.70 -0.66 7.29
C PHE A 228 -8.00 0.76 6.83
N ARG A 229 -7.58 1.78 7.59
CA ARG A 229 -7.80 3.18 7.21
C ARG A 229 -6.98 3.59 5.99
N ALA A 230 -5.75 3.11 5.81
CA ALA A 230 -4.96 3.39 4.62
C ALA A 230 -5.53 2.72 3.35
N ILE A 231 -6.18 1.55 3.48
CA ILE A 231 -6.98 0.95 2.40
C ILE A 231 -8.18 1.85 2.07
N LYS A 232 -8.93 2.31 3.09
CA LYS A 232 -10.07 3.20 2.88
C LYS A 232 -9.68 4.53 2.24
N ASP A 233 -8.60 5.15 2.70
CA ASP A 233 -8.08 6.40 2.15
C ASP A 233 -7.70 6.25 0.68
N LEU A 234 -7.08 5.12 0.27
CA LEU A 234 -6.82 4.82 -1.13
C LEU A 234 -8.11 4.69 -1.94
N LEU A 235 -9.07 3.89 -1.45
CA LEU A 235 -10.35 3.65 -2.13
C LEU A 235 -11.18 4.93 -2.29
N GLN A 236 -11.03 5.88 -1.36
CA GLN A 236 -11.70 7.17 -1.39
C GLN A 236 -10.90 8.26 -2.12
N GLY A 237 -9.67 7.95 -2.56
CA GLY A 237 -8.79 8.93 -3.21
C GLY A 237 -8.45 10.12 -2.31
N LYS A 238 -8.32 9.91 -1.00
CA LYS A 238 -8.13 11.00 -0.03
C LYS A 238 -6.77 11.69 -0.25
N PRO A 239 -6.73 12.94 -0.73
CA PRO A 239 -5.48 13.55 -1.22
C PRO A 239 -4.43 13.72 -0.12
N ASP A 240 -4.87 14.07 1.09
CA ASP A 240 -4.00 14.38 2.23
C ASP A 240 -3.51 13.16 3.01
N ALA A 241 -3.96 11.95 2.67
CA ALA A 241 -3.50 10.74 3.33
C ALA A 241 -1.98 10.57 3.15
N GLY A 242 -1.25 10.43 4.25
CA GLY A 242 0.21 10.21 4.21
C GLY A 242 0.58 8.82 3.74
N PHE A 243 -0.35 7.87 3.82
CA PHE A 243 -0.16 6.49 3.40
C PHE A 243 -1.39 5.96 2.67
N TYR A 244 -1.13 5.19 1.63
CA TYR A 244 -2.11 4.32 1.00
C TYR A 244 -1.64 2.88 1.13
N CYS A 245 -2.55 1.99 1.49
CA CYS A 245 -2.25 0.56 1.48
C CYS A 245 -2.60 0.00 0.11
N TYR A 246 -1.63 -0.69 -0.51
CA TYR A 246 -1.78 -1.38 -1.78
C TYR A 246 -1.66 -2.89 -1.57
N GLN A 247 -2.25 -3.66 -2.48
CA GLN A 247 -1.98 -5.09 -2.54
C GLN A 247 -0.52 -5.33 -2.90
N LEU A 248 0.00 -6.48 -2.49
CA LEU A 248 1.31 -6.92 -2.97
C LEU A 248 1.30 -6.95 -4.50
N ARG A 249 2.42 -6.53 -5.11
CA ARG A 249 2.62 -6.39 -6.56
C ARG A 249 1.90 -5.21 -7.23
N GLU A 250 1.13 -4.39 -6.51
CA GLU A 250 0.61 -3.13 -7.06
C GLU A 250 1.64 -1.98 -7.01
N CYS A 251 2.59 -2.03 -6.07
CA CYS A 251 3.72 -1.10 -6.01
C CYS A 251 5.00 -1.78 -5.51
N LYS A 252 6.15 -1.29 -6.01
CA LYS A 252 7.46 -1.71 -5.52
C LYS A 252 7.77 -1.01 -4.19
N PRO A 253 8.33 -1.73 -3.20
CA PRO A 253 8.66 -1.11 -1.92
C PRO A 253 9.68 0.01 -2.09
N GLN A 254 9.57 1.04 -1.26
CA GLN A 254 10.61 2.04 -1.05
C GLN A 254 10.89 2.21 0.45
N VAL A 255 12.03 2.81 0.76
CA VAL A 255 12.39 3.20 2.13
C VAL A 255 11.30 4.09 2.75
N GLY A 256 10.82 3.71 3.94
CA GLY A 256 9.76 4.38 4.68
C GLY A 256 8.35 3.84 4.45
N ASP A 257 8.16 2.90 3.52
CA ASP A 257 6.90 2.14 3.43
C ASP A 257 6.72 1.26 4.66
N LEU A 258 5.48 0.84 4.94
CA LEU A 258 5.20 -0.22 5.92
C LEU A 258 4.74 -1.48 5.21
N VAL A 259 5.31 -2.62 5.57
CA VAL A 259 4.78 -3.93 5.14
C VAL A 259 3.71 -4.40 6.12
N CYS A 260 2.63 -5.02 5.62
CA CYS A 260 1.44 -5.32 6.42
C CYS A 260 1.20 -6.83 6.54
N TRP A 261 1.10 -7.29 7.77
CA TRP A 261 0.93 -8.69 8.12
C TRP A 261 -0.37 -8.94 8.88
N ALA A 262 -0.97 -10.10 8.65
CA ALA A 262 -2.06 -10.62 9.46
C ALA A 262 -1.59 -11.82 10.29
N ARG A 263 -1.97 -11.87 11.57
CA ARG A 263 -1.73 -12.99 12.50
C ARG A 263 -3.03 -13.75 12.78
N ARG A 264 -3.89 -13.84 11.77
CA ARG A 264 -5.18 -14.55 11.82
C ARG A 264 -5.51 -15.07 10.43
N ASP A 265 -5.91 -16.34 10.37
CA ASP A 265 -6.36 -16.96 9.12
C ASP A 265 -7.59 -16.23 8.54
N GLY A 266 -7.67 -16.18 7.22
CA GLY A 266 -8.77 -15.53 6.50
C GLY A 266 -8.70 -13.99 6.48
N ILE A 267 -7.66 -13.40 7.07
CA ILE A 267 -7.38 -11.97 6.89
C ILE A 267 -6.38 -11.78 5.75
N ASP A 268 -6.77 -10.96 4.80
CA ASP A 268 -5.97 -10.50 3.65
C ASP A 268 -6.36 -9.05 3.32
N TYR A 269 -5.78 -8.49 2.27
CA TYR A 269 -6.07 -7.11 1.85
C TYR A 269 -7.57 -6.81 1.66
N GLN A 270 -8.35 -7.74 1.10
CA GLN A 270 -9.78 -7.57 0.89
C GLN A 270 -10.60 -7.84 2.18
N HIS A 271 -10.16 -8.80 3.00
CA HIS A 271 -10.87 -9.30 4.18
C HIS A 271 -10.28 -8.75 5.48
N GLN A 272 -10.56 -7.49 5.76
CA GLN A 272 -9.94 -6.77 6.90
C GLN A 272 -10.72 -6.86 8.22
N ASN A 273 -11.83 -7.61 8.29
CA ASN A 273 -12.71 -7.70 9.47
C ASN A 273 -13.01 -6.34 10.15
N GLY A 274 -13.31 -5.30 9.35
CA GLY A 274 -13.56 -3.95 9.87
C GLY A 274 -12.36 -3.27 10.56
N GLY A 275 -11.15 -3.80 10.39
CA GLY A 275 -9.96 -3.36 11.10
C GLY A 275 -9.76 -4.02 12.47
N ASP A 276 -10.48 -5.10 12.79
CA ASP A 276 -10.32 -5.83 14.06
C ASP A 276 -9.69 -7.20 13.86
N TYR A 277 -8.36 -7.23 13.87
CA TYR A 277 -7.57 -8.47 13.83
C TYR A 277 -6.17 -8.24 14.40
N PRO A 278 -5.52 -9.29 14.92
CA PRO A 278 -4.11 -9.20 15.28
C PRO A 278 -3.30 -9.04 13.99
N GLY A 279 -2.69 -7.88 13.81
CA GLY A 279 -1.84 -7.55 12.68
C GLY A 279 -0.44 -7.15 13.13
N HIS A 280 0.45 -6.98 12.16
CA HIS A 280 1.79 -6.44 12.38
C HIS A 280 2.22 -5.56 11.22
N CYS A 281 3.14 -4.64 11.46
CA CYS A 281 3.78 -3.82 10.45
C CYS A 281 5.25 -3.60 10.81
N ASP A 282 6.08 -3.52 9.77
CA ASP A 282 7.50 -3.18 9.87
C ASP A 282 7.81 -2.06 8.86
N VAL A 283 8.76 -1.19 9.21
CA VAL A 283 9.24 -0.11 8.34
C VAL A 283 10.27 -0.66 7.36
N VAL A 284 10.11 -0.41 6.06
CA VAL A 284 11.13 -0.66 5.05
C VAL A 284 12.29 0.31 5.26
N ILE A 285 13.47 -0.21 5.57
CA ILE A 285 14.65 0.62 5.86
C ILE A 285 15.66 0.66 4.71
N ASP A 286 15.65 -0.36 3.86
CA ASP A 286 16.54 -0.48 2.71
C ASP A 286 15.90 -1.34 1.62
N VAL A 287 16.25 -1.07 0.36
CA VAL A 287 15.76 -1.80 -0.82
C VAL A 287 16.95 -2.24 -1.66
N GLY A 288 17.25 -3.54 -1.58
CA GLY A 288 18.27 -4.18 -2.41
C GLY A 288 17.73 -4.67 -3.75
N ALA A 289 18.54 -5.45 -4.46
CA ALA A 289 18.19 -5.99 -5.77
C ALA A 289 17.12 -7.08 -5.72
N ASP A 290 17.21 -7.98 -4.74
CA ASP A 290 16.39 -9.19 -4.60
C ASP A 290 15.71 -9.30 -3.22
N GLN A 291 15.93 -8.34 -2.33
CA GLN A 291 15.27 -8.28 -1.02
C GLN A 291 15.17 -6.84 -0.50
N ILE A 292 14.27 -6.63 0.45
CA ILE A 292 14.23 -5.45 1.31
C ILE A 292 14.64 -5.80 2.73
N GLU A 293 15.17 -4.82 3.45
CA GLU A 293 15.35 -4.91 4.89
C GLU A 293 14.22 -4.15 5.59
N ILE A 294 13.63 -4.76 6.62
CA ILE A 294 12.53 -4.18 7.40
C ILE A 294 12.86 -4.18 8.89
N VAL A 295 12.35 -3.18 9.61
CA VAL A 295 12.49 -3.07 11.08
C VAL A 295 11.12 -2.90 11.74
N GLY A 296 10.84 -3.71 12.75
CA GLY A 296 9.64 -3.60 13.57
C GLY A 296 9.90 -3.84 15.05
N GLY A 297 8.97 -3.36 15.87
CA GLY A 297 8.98 -3.56 17.32
C GLY A 297 8.27 -4.86 17.74
N ASN A 298 8.58 -5.35 18.93
CA ASN A 298 7.96 -6.52 19.56
C ASN A 298 7.93 -7.79 18.66
N VAL A 299 8.98 -7.98 17.87
CA VAL A 299 9.27 -9.26 17.21
C VAL A 299 10.34 -9.94 18.07
N GLY A 300 10.04 -11.11 18.63
CA GLY A 300 10.94 -11.76 19.61
C GLY A 300 11.28 -10.85 20.80
N ASP A 301 10.27 -10.09 21.27
CA ASP A 301 10.34 -9.17 22.42
C ASP A 301 11.42 -8.08 22.31
N SER A 302 11.78 -7.68 21.08
CA SER A 302 12.80 -6.66 20.80
C SER A 302 12.42 -5.78 19.60
N VAL A 303 13.28 -4.80 19.26
CA VAL A 303 13.26 -4.14 17.95
C VAL A 303 14.12 -4.97 17.00
N THR A 304 13.49 -5.55 15.98
CA THR A 304 14.12 -6.59 15.13
C THR A 304 14.20 -6.13 13.69
N LYS A 305 15.38 -6.33 13.09
CA LYS A 305 15.58 -6.25 11.64
C LYS A 305 15.42 -7.63 11.00
N ARG A 306 14.70 -7.72 9.88
CA ARG A 306 14.56 -8.96 9.11
C ARG A 306 14.49 -8.65 7.60
N PRO A 307 14.97 -9.55 6.73
CA PRO A 307 14.84 -9.38 5.29
C PRO A 307 13.52 -9.95 4.75
N LEU A 308 13.00 -9.37 3.67
CA LEU A 308 11.94 -9.96 2.85
C LEU A 308 12.36 -10.04 1.40
N ARG A 309 12.18 -11.21 0.79
CA ARG A 309 12.53 -11.45 -0.61
C ARG A 309 11.61 -10.67 -1.56
N LEU A 310 12.21 -10.11 -2.59
CA LEU A 310 11.55 -9.59 -3.78
C LEU A 310 11.58 -10.64 -4.89
N ASN A 311 10.57 -10.65 -5.74
CA ASN A 311 10.63 -11.41 -6.98
C ASN A 311 11.50 -10.70 -8.04
N ASP A 312 11.74 -11.37 -9.17
CA ASP A 312 12.58 -10.85 -10.26
C ASP A 312 12.07 -9.51 -10.84
N ALA A 313 10.78 -9.20 -10.64
CA ALA A 313 10.18 -7.93 -11.04
C ALA A 313 10.33 -6.82 -9.99
N GLY A 314 10.91 -7.11 -8.82
CA GLY A 314 11.14 -6.18 -7.72
C GLY A 314 9.93 -5.95 -6.81
N PHE A 315 8.98 -6.89 -6.76
CA PHE A 315 7.81 -6.81 -5.89
C PHE A 315 7.87 -7.81 -4.74
N LEU A 316 7.24 -7.45 -3.62
CA LEU A 316 6.94 -8.39 -2.54
C LEU A 316 5.89 -9.41 -3.01
N GLU A 317 5.94 -10.61 -2.44
CA GLU A 317 4.98 -11.68 -2.68
C GLU A 317 4.33 -12.13 -1.37
N ALA A 318 3.10 -12.64 -1.47
CA ALA A 318 2.42 -13.20 -0.32
C ALA A 318 3.25 -14.36 0.24
N THR A 319 3.58 -14.27 1.54
CA THR A 319 4.37 -15.28 2.23
C THR A 319 3.85 -15.43 3.64
N ASN A 320 3.94 -16.65 4.16
CA ASN A 320 3.73 -16.92 5.58
C ASN A 320 5.10 -17.03 6.26
N GLN A 321 5.34 -16.23 7.30
CA GLN A 321 6.54 -16.33 8.12
C GLN A 321 6.13 -16.38 9.59
N GLY A 322 6.44 -17.47 10.28
CA GLY A 322 6.12 -17.62 11.71
C GLY A 322 4.62 -17.52 12.03
N GLY A 323 3.73 -17.91 11.11
CA GLY A 323 2.28 -17.77 11.28
C GLY A 323 1.72 -16.40 10.91
N GLU A 324 2.56 -15.47 10.43
CA GLU A 324 2.16 -14.16 9.93
C GLU A 324 2.01 -14.20 8.40
N ASN A 325 0.86 -13.77 7.87
CA ASN A 325 0.61 -13.67 6.44
C ASN A 325 0.89 -12.25 5.93
N LEU A 326 1.89 -12.08 5.07
CA LEU A 326 2.14 -10.81 4.38
C LEU A 326 1.08 -10.59 3.30
N PHE A 327 0.35 -9.47 3.34
CA PHE A 327 -0.75 -9.23 2.41
C PHE A 327 -0.78 -7.86 1.75
N GLY A 328 0.00 -6.88 2.25
CA GLY A 328 -0.06 -5.53 1.72
C GLY A 328 1.16 -4.69 2.03
N ILE A 329 1.22 -3.53 1.38
CA ILE A 329 2.23 -2.51 1.61
C ILE A 329 1.56 -1.14 1.73
N MET A 330 1.74 -0.48 2.87
CA MET A 330 1.38 0.92 3.04
C MET A 330 2.49 1.79 2.47
N ARG A 331 2.23 2.31 1.27
CA ARG A 331 3.09 3.22 0.53
C ARG A 331 3.11 4.60 1.18
N CYS A 332 4.29 5.06 1.57
CA CYS A 332 4.53 6.42 2.04
C CYS A 332 4.32 7.46 0.91
N ARG A 333 3.61 8.54 1.23
CA ARG A 333 3.29 9.69 0.35
C ARG A 333 3.70 11.03 0.98
N LEU A 334 4.69 11.02 1.87
CA LEU A 334 5.12 12.14 2.71
C LEU A 334 6.51 12.68 2.34
#